data_AF-A0A2M7XXE9-F1
#
_entry.id   AF-A0A2M7XXE9-F1
#
_cell.length_a   1.000
_cell.length_b   1.000
_cell.length_c   1.000
_cell.angle_alpha   90.00
_cell.angle_beta   90.00
_cell.angle_gamma   90.00
#
_symmetry.space_group_name_H-M   'P 1'
#
loop_
_entity.id
_entity.type
_entity.pdbx_description
1 polymer ?
#
loop_
_entity_poly.entity_id
_entity_poly.type
_entity_poly.pdbx_seq_one_letter_code
_entity_poly.pdbx_strand_id
1 'polypeptide(L)' 'MRNVKVLTDFQKKKTAEWILNISQASVVAGVGSVFFPEIGKRIGYAGITAGVIFALILYFLAMFILKEVKDND' A
#
# COMPACT_ATOMS: atom_id res chain seq x y z
N MET A 1 -30.28 -6.83 -8.29
CA MET A 1 -28.83 -6.56 -8.50
C MET A 1 -28.18 -5.73 -7.38
N ARG A 2 -28.94 -5.11 -6.45
CA ARG A 2 -28.39 -4.27 -5.37
C ARG A 2 -27.43 -5.00 -4.41
N ASN A 3 -27.74 -6.25 -4.05
CA ASN A 3 -26.88 -7.05 -3.15
C ASN A 3 -25.51 -7.39 -3.74
N VAL A 4 -25.42 -7.58 -5.06
CA VAL A 4 -24.16 -7.89 -5.75
C VAL A 4 -23.23 -6.68 -5.78
N LYS A 5 -23.79 -5.47 -5.96
CA LYS A 5 -23.03 -4.21 -5.93
C LYS A 5 -22.42 -3.97 -4.54
N VAL A 6 -23.24 -4.08 -3.49
CA VAL A 6 -22.80 -3.91 -2.09
C VAL A 6 -21.68 -4.89 -1.70
N LEU A 7 -21.78 -6.15 -2.13
CA LEU A 7 -20.72 -7.15 -1.89
C LEU A 7 -19.41 -6.79 -2.61
N THR A 8 -19.51 -6.29 -3.85
CA THR A 8 -18.35 -5.88 -4.65
C THR A 8 -17.65 -4.67 -4.04
N ASP A 9 -18.41 -3.66 -3.61
CA ASP A 9 -17.85 -2.44 -3.01
C ASP A 9 -17.20 -2.74 -1.64
N PHE A 10 -17.78 -3.65 -0.86
CA PHE A 10 -17.17 -4.15 0.36
C PHE A 10 -15.84 -4.87 0.11
N GLN A 11 -15.78 -5.72 -0.91
CA GLN A 11 -14.53 -6.40 -1.31
C GLN A 11 -13.46 -5.40 -1.76
N LYS A 12 -13.82 -4.44 -2.63
CA LYS A 12 -12.90 -3.38 -3.08
C LYS A 12 -12.34 -2.58 -1.91
N LYS A 13 -13.18 -2.21 -0.94
CA LYS A 13 -12.76 -1.50 0.27
C LYS A 13 -11.78 -2.32 1.10
N LYS A 14 -12.07 -3.61 1.32
CA LYS A 14 -11.16 -4.51 2.07
C LYS A 14 -9.83 -4.72 1.35
N THR A 15 -9.85 -4.85 0.02
CA THR A 15 -8.63 -4.94 -0.78
C THR A 15 -7.80 -3.67 -0.66
N ALA A 16 -8.41 -2.49 -0.75
CA ALA A 16 -7.68 -1.23 -0.62
C ALA A 16 -7.09 -1.02 0.79
N GLU A 17 -7.82 -1.39 1.85
CA GLU A 17 -7.29 -1.41 3.22
C GLU A 17 -6.07 -2.33 3.34
N TRP A 18 -6.11 -3.52 2.73
CA TRP A 18 -4.98 -4.45 2.71
C TRP A 18 -3.77 -3.86 1.97
N ILE A 19 -3.99 -3.24 0.81
CA ILE A 19 -2.93 -2.60 0.02
C ILE A 19 -2.28 -1.44 0.82
N LEU A 20 -3.08 -0.64 1.53
CA LEU A 20 -2.57 0.43 2.40
C LEU A 20 -1.68 -0.13 3.51
N ASN A 21 -2.08 -1.23 4.15
CA ASN A 21 -1.27 -1.86 5.19
C ASN A 21 0.07 -2.36 4.64
N ILE A 22 0.09 -2.95 3.43
CA ILE A 22 1.33 -3.38 2.77
C ILE A 22 2.22 -2.18 2.43
N SER A 23 1.63 -1.09 1.92
CA SER A 23 2.33 0.16 1.65
C SER A 23 3.01 0.69 2.91
N GLN A 24 2.27 0.81 4.01
CA GLN A 24 2.78 1.28 5.30
C GLN A 24 3.88 0.37 5.85
N ALA A 25 3.69 -0.95 5.79
CA ALA A 25 4.71 -1.91 6.22
C ALA A 25 6.02 -1.76 5.42
N SER A 26 5.90 -1.48 4.12
CA SER A 26 7.05 -1.25 3.24
C SER A 26 7.82 0.03 3.64
N VAL A 27 7.11 1.10 3.99
CA VAL A 27 7.73 2.34 4.51
C VAL A 27 8.43 2.08 5.84
N VAL A 28 7.77 1.37 6.77
CA VAL A 28 8.37 1.02 8.07
C VAL A 28 9.63 0.18 7.89
N ALA A 29 9.63 -0.80 6.97
CA ALA A 29 10.81 -1.58 6.66
C ALA A 29 11.94 -0.73 6.05
N GLY A 30 11.60 0.17 5.13
CA GLY A 30 12.55 1.11 4.51
C GLY A 30 13.19 2.05 5.52
N VAL A 31 12.37 2.72 6.34
CA VAL A 31 12.83 3.62 7.41
C VAL A 31 13.58 2.85 8.49
N GLY A 32 13.08 1.68 8.88
CA GLY A 32 13.71 0.79 9.85
C GLY A 32 15.13 0.40 9.43
N SER A 33 15.38 0.18 8.14
CA SER A 33 16.72 -0.17 7.63
C SER A 33 17.79 0.91 7.89
N VAL A 34 17.39 2.18 8.11
CA VAL A 34 18.30 3.27 8.51
C VAL A 34 18.82 3.06 9.94
N PHE A 35 17.96 2.53 10.82
CA PHE A 35 18.29 2.25 12.21
C PHE A 35 19.01 0.92 12.41
N PHE A 36 19.04 0.06 11.39
CA PHE A 36 19.75 -1.23 11.38
C PHE A 36 20.83 -1.25 10.27
N PRO A 37 22.07 -0.81 10.58
CA PRO A 37 23.12 -0.59 9.57
C PRO A 37 23.48 -1.83 8.75
N GLU A 38 23.37 -3.02 9.34
CA GLU A 38 23.62 -4.29 8.65
C GLU A 38 22.59 -4.57 7.55
N ILE A 39 21.32 -4.23 7.79
CA ILE A 39 20.23 -4.35 6.83
C ILE A 39 20.38 -3.29 5.73
N GLY A 40 20.63 -2.03 6.13
CA GLY A 40 20.87 -0.93 5.20
C GLY A 40 22.04 -1.18 4.25
N LYS A 41 23.14 -1.78 4.73
CA LYS A 41 24.29 -2.18 3.88
C LYS A 41 23.95 -3.28 2.88
N ARG A 42 23.11 -4.25 3.25
CA ARG A 42 22.70 -5.36 2.36
C ARG A 42 21.74 -4.91 1.27
N ILE A 43 20.80 -4.03 1.60
CA ILE A 43 19.77 -3.54 0.67
C ILE A 43 20.32 -2.40 -0.20
N GLY A 44 21.20 -1.57 0.36
CA GLY A 44 21.75 -0.39 -0.30
C GLY A 44 20.72 0.72 -0.52
N TYR A 45 21.20 1.92 -0.85
CA TYR A 45 20.34 3.09 -1.10
C TYR A 45 19.37 2.88 -2.26
N ALA A 46 19.77 2.15 -3.30
CA ALA A 46 18.91 1.84 -4.43
C ALA A 46 17.71 0.97 -4.02
N GLY A 47 17.92 -0.04 -3.17
CA GLY A 47 16.85 -0.90 -2.67
C GLY A 47 15.87 -0.17 -1.75
N ILE A 48 16.38 0.71 -0.88
CA ILE A 48 15.54 1.58 -0.03
C ILE A 48 14.69 2.51 -0.92
N THR A 49 15.31 3.15 -1.91
CA THR A 49 14.62 4.06 -2.83
C THR A 49 13.53 3.34 -3.62
N ALA A 50 13.84 2.15 -4.17
CA ALA A 50 12.85 1.32 -4.86
C ALA A 50 11.70 0.90 -3.94
N GLY A 51 12.00 0.55 -2.68
CA GLY A 51 10.99 0.21 -1.66
C GLY A 51 10.05 1.37 -1.34
N VAL A 52 10.58 2.60 -1.24
CA VAL A 52 9.78 3.81 -1.02
C VAL A 52 8.89 4.11 -2.24
N ILE A 53 9.43 4.01 -3.46
CA ILE A 53 8.65 4.19 -4.69
C ILE A 53 7.53 3.15 -4.77
N PHE A 54 7.84 1.88 -4.50
CA PHE A 54 6.85 0.81 -4.47
C PHE A 54 5.74 1.09 -3.44
N ALA A 55 6.10 1.54 -2.24
CA ALA A 55 5.13 1.91 -1.22
C ALA A 55 4.19 3.04 -1.69
N LEU A 56 4.73 4.07 -2.35
CA LEU A 56 3.94 5.17 -2.92
C LEU A 56 2.97 4.68 -4.00
N ILE A 57 3.41 3.79 -4.89
CA ILE A 57 2.56 3.18 -5.91
C ILE A 57 1.37 2.45 -5.26
N LEU A 58 1.64 1.62 -4.25
CA LEU A 58 0.59 0.92 -3.52
C LEU A 58 -0.37 1.88 -2.83
N TYR A 59 0.14 2.95 -2.22
CA TYR A 59 -0.67 3.99 -1.59
C TYR A 59 -1.63 4.63 -2.60
N PHE A 60 -1.12 5.08 -3.76
CA PHE A 60 -1.95 5.68 -4.80
C PHE A 60 -2.97 4.70 -5.37
N LEU A 61 -2.60 3.42 -5.55
CA LEU A 61 -3.51 2.38 -6.00
C LEU A 61 -4.67 2.19 -5.02
N ALA A 62 -4.39 2.10 -3.73
CA ALA A 62 -5.43 1.96 -2.73
C ALA A 62 -6.35 3.19 -2.66
N MET A 63 -5.77 4.39 -2.75
CA MET A 63 -6.55 5.63 -2.79
C MET A 63 -7.44 5.71 -4.03
N PHE A 64 -6.96 5.24 -5.18
CA PHE A 64 -7.76 5.14 -6.41
C PHE A 64 -8.96 4.21 -6.23
N ILE A 65 -8.74 3.01 -5.68
CA ILE A 65 -9.82 2.04 -5.42
C ILE A 65 -10.84 2.59 -4.41
N LEU A 66 -10.37 3.20 -3.31
CA LEU A 66 -11.26 3.79 -2.30
C LEU A 66 -12.06 4.97 -2.86
N LYS A 67 -11.47 5.77 -3.75
CA LYS A 67 -12.17 6.83 -4.45
C LYS A 67 -13.26 6.28 -5.34
N GLU A 68 -12.97 5.24 -6.12
CA GLU A 68 -13.97 4.58 -6.98
C GLU A 68 -15.15 4.04 -6.16
N VAL A 69 -14.90 3.44 -4.99
CA VAL A 69 -15.98 3.00 -4.09
C VAL A 69 -16.80 4.18 -3.59
N LYS A 70 -16.15 5.27 -3.15
CA LYS A 70 -16.82 6.47 -2.63
C LYS A 70 -17.69 7.17 -3.70
N ASP A 71 -17.21 7.23 -4.93
CA ASP A 71 -17.94 7.87 -6.03
C ASP A 71 -19.16 7.02 -6.50
N ASN A 72 -19.26 5.77 -6.04
CA ASN A 72 -20.34 4.82 -6.37
C ASN A 72 -21.41 4.67 -5.27
N ASP A 73 -21.19 5.22 -4.08
CA ASP A 73 -22.15 5.30 -2.96
C ASP A 73 -23.11 6.49 -3.11
#